data_AF-A0A8C9G634-F1
#
_entry.id   AF-A0A8C9G634-F1
#
_cell.length_a   1.000
_cell.length_b   1.000
_cell.length_c   1.000
_cell.angle_alpha   90.00
_cell.angle_beta   90.00
_cell.angle_gamma   90.00
#
_symmetry.space_group_name_H-M   'P 1'
#
loop_
_entity.id
_entity.type
_entity.pdbx_description
1 polymer ?
#
loop_
_entity_poly.entity_id
_entity_poly.type
_entity_poly.pdbx_seq_one_letter_code
_entity_poly.pdbx_strand_id
1 'polypeptide(L)'
;MTGPRLALAAALLCSCTSPVADANSWWSLAMNPIQRPEMYIIGAQPVCSQLPGLSPGQRKLCQLYQEHMVFIGEGARSAIKECQYQFRQRRWNCSTVDNTSVFGRVMKI
;
A
#
# COMPACT_ATOMS: atom_id res chain seq x y z
N MET A 1 10.06 -40.82 50.29
CA MET A 1 8.80 -41.46 49.86
C MET A 1 7.65 -40.61 50.38
N THR A 2 7.24 -39.53 49.71
CA THR A 2 6.10 -39.50 48.78
C THR A 2 6.08 -38.05 48.22
N GLY A 3 6.52 -37.72 47.00
CA GLY A 3 6.46 -38.45 45.73
C GLY A 3 5.29 -37.97 44.85
N PRO A 4 4.05 -37.89 45.36
CA PRO A 4 2.89 -37.53 44.54
C PRO A 4 2.30 -36.14 44.83
N ARG A 5 2.59 -35.49 45.97
CA ARG A 5 1.96 -34.19 46.32
C ARG A 5 2.54 -32.99 45.57
N LEU A 6 3.85 -32.97 45.32
CA LEU A 6 4.46 -31.93 44.45
C LEU A 6 4.13 -32.14 42.96
N ALA A 7 3.98 -33.39 42.52
CA ALA A 7 3.61 -33.70 41.14
C ALA A 7 2.17 -33.26 40.82
N LEU A 8 1.25 -33.39 41.78
CA LEU A 8 -0.14 -32.90 41.64
C LEU A 8 -0.24 -31.36 41.57
N ALA A 9 0.66 -30.63 42.25
CA ALA A 9 0.70 -29.17 42.17
C ALA A 9 1.21 -28.67 40.81
N ALA A 10 2.18 -29.37 40.20
CA ALA A 10 2.70 -29.02 38.88
C ALA A 10 1.72 -29.38 37.74
N ALA A 11 0.92 -30.44 37.89
CA ALA A 11 -0.08 -30.85 36.91
C ALA A 11 -1.30 -29.90 36.83
N LEU A 12 -1.56 -29.10 37.88
CA LEU A 12 -2.59 -28.05 37.87
C LEU A 12 -2.16 -26.76 37.13
N LEU A 13 -0.88 -26.65 36.75
CA LEU A 13 -0.37 -25.56 35.91
C LEU A 13 -0.32 -25.94 34.41
N CYS A 14 -0.82 -27.12 34.03
CA CYS A 14 -0.67 -27.65 32.67
C CYS A 14 -2.00 -28.09 32.05
N SER A 15 -3.08 -27.35 32.30
CA SER A 15 -4.38 -27.58 31.67
C SER A 15 -4.91 -26.31 30.99
N CYS A 16 -4.74 -26.26 29.67
CA CYS A 16 -5.69 -25.64 28.74
C CYS A 16 -5.87 -24.11 28.76
N THR A 17 -4.80 -23.35 28.59
CA THR A 17 -4.89 -22.10 27.83
C THR A 17 -3.88 -22.10 26.69
N SER A 18 -4.12 -22.96 25.70
CA SER A 18 -3.75 -22.56 24.34
C SER A 18 -4.46 -21.23 24.11
N PRO A 19 -3.76 -20.12 23.79
CA PRO A 19 -4.45 -19.06 23.09
C PRO A 19 -4.90 -19.70 21.78
N VAL A 20 -6.19 -20.02 21.68
CA VAL A 20 -6.86 -20.00 20.39
C VAL A 20 -6.59 -18.59 19.87
N ALA A 21 -5.53 -18.47 19.07
CA ALA A 21 -5.25 -17.25 18.34
C ALA A 21 -6.43 -17.13 17.38
N ASP A 22 -7.43 -16.35 17.79
CA ASP A 22 -8.54 -15.98 16.94
C ASP A 22 -7.96 -15.51 15.61
N ALA A 23 -8.29 -16.24 14.54
CA ALA A 23 -7.93 -15.92 13.16
C ALA A 23 -8.60 -14.61 12.66
N ASN A 24 -8.97 -13.72 13.57
CA ASN A 24 -9.62 -12.43 13.34
C ASN A 24 -8.76 -11.24 13.82
N SER A 25 -7.52 -11.48 14.24
CA SER A 25 -6.60 -10.42 14.60
C SER A 25 -5.97 -9.80 13.35
N TRP A 26 -6.18 -8.50 13.12
CA TRP A 26 -5.65 -7.76 11.98
C TRP A 26 -4.13 -7.93 11.76
N TRP A 27 -3.35 -8.13 12.84
CA TRP A 27 -1.91 -8.35 12.78
C TRP A 27 -1.53 -9.70 12.14
N SER A 28 -2.46 -10.64 11.98
CA SER A 28 -2.26 -11.89 11.23
C SER A 28 -2.18 -11.67 9.71
N LEU A 29 -2.63 -10.51 9.21
CA LEU A 29 -2.39 -10.08 7.82
C LEU A 29 -0.90 -9.81 7.55
N ALA A 30 -0.14 -9.39 8.56
CA ALA A 30 1.31 -9.15 8.43
C ALA A 30 2.13 -10.45 8.37
N MET A 31 1.56 -11.57 8.82
CA MET A 31 2.21 -12.88 8.88
C MET A 31 1.82 -13.82 7.73
N ASN A 32 0.92 -13.40 6.83
CA ASN A 32 0.67 -14.10 5.57
C ASN A 32 1.55 -13.49 4.47
N PRO A 33 2.71 -14.07 4.14
CA PRO A 33 3.46 -13.61 2.98
C PRO A 33 2.57 -13.80 1.75
N ILE A 34 2.31 -12.72 1.01
CA ILE A 34 1.61 -12.74 -0.27
C ILE A 34 2.44 -13.65 -1.21
N GLN A 35 2.09 -14.93 -1.28
CA GLN A 35 2.83 -15.95 -2.01
C GLN A 35 2.56 -15.97 -3.53
N ARG A 36 1.95 -14.93 -4.11
CA ARG A 36 1.70 -14.90 -5.56
C ARG A 36 1.90 -13.52 -6.18
N PRO A 37 3.08 -13.23 -6.77
CA PRO A 37 3.24 -12.09 -7.67
C PRO A 37 2.55 -12.30 -9.03
N GLU A 38 2.08 -13.52 -9.34
CA GLU A 38 1.61 -13.93 -10.68
C GLU A 38 0.08 -13.90 -10.86
N MET A 39 -0.68 -13.18 -10.03
CA MET A 39 -2.12 -13.04 -10.24
C MET A 39 -2.60 -11.60 -10.12
N TYR A 40 -2.03 -10.73 -10.96
CA TYR A 40 -2.56 -9.38 -11.21
C TYR A 40 -2.59 -9.10 -12.72
N ILE A 41 -3.07 -10.04 -13.54
CA ILE A 41 -3.10 -9.90 -15.01
C ILE A 41 -4.51 -9.62 -15.56
N ILE A 42 -5.58 -9.69 -14.75
CA ILE A 42 -6.96 -9.50 -15.25
C ILE A 42 -7.56 -8.14 -14.87
N GLY A 43 -6.78 -7.24 -14.25
CA GLY A 43 -7.22 -5.88 -13.89
C GLY A 43 -6.16 -4.78 -13.96
N ALA A 44 -4.87 -5.14 -13.94
CA ALA A 44 -3.81 -4.20 -14.28
C ALA A 44 -3.71 -4.06 -15.79
N GLN A 45 -4.27 -2.97 -16.32
CA GLN A 45 -3.71 -2.40 -17.55
C GLN A 45 -2.19 -2.18 -17.40
N PRO A 46 -1.43 -1.99 -18.48
CA PRO A 46 0.00 -1.72 -18.44
C PRO A 46 0.29 -0.30 -17.91
N VAL A 47 -0.23 0.04 -16.72
CA VAL A 47 -0.28 1.40 -16.15
C VAL A 47 1.14 1.96 -16.09
N CYS A 48 2.08 1.27 -15.45
CA CYS A 48 3.42 1.79 -15.21
C CYS A 48 4.27 1.96 -16.49
N SER A 49 4.04 1.14 -17.51
CA SER A 49 4.76 1.21 -18.79
C SER A 49 4.25 2.36 -19.66
N GLN A 50 2.97 2.70 -19.52
CA GLN A 50 2.28 3.74 -20.28
C GLN A 50 2.40 5.12 -19.63
N LEU A 51 2.74 5.20 -18.34
CA LEU A 51 2.94 6.49 -17.67
C LEU A 51 4.19 7.21 -18.22
N PRO A 52 4.04 8.37 -18.89
CA PRO A 52 5.16 9.11 -19.42
C PRO A 52 5.95 9.79 -18.30
N GLY A 53 7.26 9.96 -18.49
CA GLY A 53 8.12 10.74 -17.59
C GLY A 53 8.61 10.01 -16.33
N LEU A 54 8.27 8.73 -16.14
CA LEU A 54 8.86 7.93 -15.06
C LEU A 54 10.31 7.56 -15.37
N SER A 55 11.20 7.78 -14.40
CA SER A 55 12.57 7.25 -14.43
C SER A 55 12.56 5.71 -14.32
N PRO A 56 13.64 5.02 -14.69
CA PRO A 56 13.73 3.55 -14.53
C PRO A 56 13.46 3.08 -13.09
N GLY A 57 13.95 3.82 -12.09
CA GLY A 57 13.70 3.52 -10.67
C GLY A 57 12.23 3.72 -10.27
N GLN A 58 11.61 4.81 -10.71
CA GLN A 58 10.18 5.06 -10.47
C GLN A 58 9.30 4.02 -11.16
N ARG A 59 9.68 3.55 -12.34
CA ARG A 59 8.97 2.47 -13.04
C ARG A 59 9.04 1.16 -12.26
N LYS A 60 10.20 0.83 -11.69
CA LYS A 60 10.35 -0.34 -10.81
C LYS A 60 9.48 -0.22 -9.56
N LEU A 61 9.41 0.95 -8.93
CA LEU A 61 8.54 1.18 -7.78
C LEU A 61 7.05 1.10 -8.15
N CYS A 62 6.66 1.67 -9.29
CA CYS A 62 5.29 1.59 -9.79
C CYS A 62 4.87 0.14 -10.02
N GLN A 63 5.74 -0.68 -10.62
CA GLN A 63 5.50 -2.11 -10.83
C GLN A 63 5.41 -2.89 -9.51
N LEU A 64 6.23 -2.52 -8.51
CA LEU A 64 6.24 -3.16 -7.20
C LEU A 64 4.99 -2.82 -6.36
N TYR A 65 4.46 -1.61 -6.50
CA TYR A 65 3.34 -1.09 -5.69
C TYR A 65 2.17 -0.64 -6.56
N GLN A 66 1.80 -1.45 -7.55
CA GLN A 66 0.81 -1.06 -8.56
C GLN A 66 -0.57 -0.76 -7.95
N GLU A 67 -0.96 -1.48 -6.91
CA GLU A 67 -2.22 -1.28 -6.17
C GLU A 67 -2.32 0.11 -5.51
N HIS A 68 -1.19 0.76 -5.22
CA HIS A 68 -1.16 2.12 -4.66
C HIS A 68 -1.34 3.20 -5.73
N MET A 69 -1.11 2.89 -7.00
CA MET A 69 -1.04 3.88 -8.07
C MET A 69 -2.37 4.61 -8.32
N VAL A 70 -3.50 3.97 -8.03
CA VAL A 70 -4.83 4.60 -8.13
C VAL A 70 -4.92 5.78 -7.15
N PHE A 71 -4.63 5.54 -5.87
CA PHE A 71 -4.70 6.57 -4.83
C PHE A 71 -3.64 7.67 -5.02
N ILE A 72 -2.44 7.30 -5.48
CA ILE A 72 -1.40 8.28 -5.82
C ILE A 72 -1.91 9.21 -6.94
N GLY A 73 -2.51 8.66 -7.99
CA GLY A 73 -3.08 9.42 -9.10
C GLY A 73 -4.24 10.34 -8.66
N GLU A 74 -5.13 9.85 -7.79
CA GLU A 74 -6.22 10.66 -7.22
C GLU A 74 -5.70 11.83 -6.37
N GLY A 75 -4.73 11.57 -5.48
CA GLY A 75 -4.11 12.60 -4.66
C GLY A 75 -3.45 13.69 -5.51
N ALA A 76 -2.70 13.31 -6.54
CA ALA A 76 -2.08 14.24 -7.47
C ALA A 76 -3.13 15.08 -8.24
N ARG A 77 -4.23 14.47 -8.70
CA ARG A 77 -5.32 15.20 -9.36
C ARG A 77 -5.99 16.19 -8.40
N SER A 78 -6.22 15.79 -7.15
CA SER A 78 -6.80 16.67 -6.12
C SER A 78 -5.89 17.86 -5.83
N ALA A 79 -4.57 17.62 -5.70
CA ALA A 79 -3.59 18.68 -5.49
C ALA A 79 -3.55 19.70 -6.63
N ILE A 80 -3.62 19.25 -7.89
CA ILE A 80 -3.66 20.16 -9.05
C ILE A 80 -4.96 20.99 -9.05
N LYS A 81 -6.11 20.38 -8.76
CA LYS A 81 -7.39 21.10 -8.66
C LYS A 81 -7.33 22.20 -7.60
N GLU A 82 -6.78 21.89 -6.43
CA GLU A 82 -6.63 22.88 -5.36
C GLU A 82 -5.62 23.96 -5.74
N CYS A 83 -4.50 23.61 -6.39
CA CYS A 83 -3.54 24.59 -6.90
C CYS A 83 -4.23 25.57 -7.88
N GLN A 84 -4.97 25.04 -8.85
CA GLN A 84 -5.71 25.85 -9.82
C GLN A 84 -6.74 26.74 -9.12
N TYR A 85 -7.44 26.23 -8.11
CA TYR A 85 -8.38 27.01 -7.31
C TYR A 85 -7.66 28.17 -6.59
N GLN A 86 -6.58 27.90 -5.86
CA GLN A 86 -5.84 28.89 -5.08
C GLN A 86 -5.17 29.96 -5.96
N PHE A 87 -4.65 29.55 -7.12
CA PHE A 87 -3.90 30.41 -8.02
C PHE A 87 -4.72 30.97 -9.19
N ARG A 88 -6.06 30.82 -9.19
CA ARG A 88 -6.94 31.25 -10.29
C ARG A 88 -6.86 32.73 -10.68
N GLN A 89 -6.41 33.61 -9.78
CA GLN A 89 -6.22 35.05 -10.02
C GLN A 89 -4.75 35.47 -10.08
N ARG A 90 -3.82 34.52 -10.20
CA ARG A 90 -2.38 34.78 -10.31
C ARG A 90 -1.93 34.69 -11.76
N ARG A 91 -0.81 35.36 -12.09
CA ARG A 91 -0.19 35.29 -13.42
C ARG A 91 0.16 33.86 -13.85
N TRP A 92 0.53 33.03 -12.87
CA TRP A 92 0.65 31.59 -13.03
C TRP A 92 -0.50 30.92 -12.27
N ASN A 93 -1.30 30.10 -12.96
CA ASN A 93 -2.58 29.57 -12.49
C ASN A 93 -2.60 28.04 -12.33
N CYS A 94 -1.42 27.42 -12.18
CA CYS A 94 -1.26 25.96 -12.10
C CYS A 94 -1.87 25.16 -13.28
N SER A 95 -1.97 25.76 -14.47
CA SER A 95 -2.39 25.02 -15.66
C SER A 95 -1.39 23.90 -15.98
N THR A 96 -1.93 22.73 -16.33
CA THR A 96 -1.17 21.55 -16.76
C THR A 96 -1.18 21.45 -18.28
N VAL A 97 -0.11 20.91 -18.86
CA VAL A 97 0.07 20.83 -20.33
C VAL A 97 -0.99 19.95 -20.97
N ASP A 98 -1.34 18.84 -20.33
CA ASP A 98 -2.37 17.90 -20.78
C ASP A 98 -3.19 17.43 -19.56
N ASN A 99 -4.52 17.53 -19.61
CA ASN A 99 -5.42 17.05 -18.54
C ASN A 99 -5.52 15.52 -18.45
N THR A 100 -4.75 14.81 -19.28
CA THR A 100 -4.82 13.35 -19.44
C THR A 100 -3.93 12.59 -18.45
N SER A 101 -2.83 13.19 -17.97
CA SER A 101 -1.92 12.56 -17.02
C SER A 101 -1.31 13.56 -16.05
N VAL A 102 -1.35 13.22 -14.75
CA VAL A 102 -0.64 13.93 -13.67
C VAL A 102 0.84 13.55 -13.59
N PHE A 103 1.24 12.47 -14.28
CA PHE A 103 2.62 12.02 -14.41
C PHE A 103 3.19 12.50 -15.75
N GLY A 104 4.38 13.10 -15.72
CA GLY A 104 4.99 13.67 -16.92
C GLY A 104 6.25 14.48 -16.62
N ARG A 105 6.78 15.15 -17.65
CA ARG A 105 7.94 16.02 -17.50
C ARG A 105 7.58 17.24 -16.64
N VAL A 106 8.48 17.63 -15.75
CA VAL A 106 8.35 18.85 -14.95
C VAL A 106 8.40 20.05 -15.90
N MET A 107 7.38 20.91 -15.81
CA MET A 107 7.38 22.22 -16.46
C MET A 107 8.54 23.03 -15.90
N LYS A 108 9.52 23.34 -16.75
CA LYS A 108 10.60 24.25 -16.39
C LYS A 108 10.07 25.68 -16.43
N ILE A 109 10.33 26.42 -15.36
CA ILE A 109 9.99 27.84 -15.19
C ILE A 109 11.17 28.67 -15.65
#